data_AF-A0A933E5U9-F1
#
_entry.id   AF-A0A933E5U9-F1
#
_cell.length_a   1.000
_cell.length_b   1.000
_cell.length_c   1.000
_cell.angle_alpha   90.00
_cell.angle_beta   90.00
_cell.angle_gamma   90.00
#
_symmetry.space_group_name_H-M   'P 1'
#
loop_
_entity.id
_entity.type
_entity.pdbx_description
1 polymer ?
#
loop_
_entity_poly.entity_id
_entity_poly.type
_entity_poly.pdbx_seq_one_letter_code
_entity_poly.pdbx_strand_id
1 'polypeptide(L)'
;MRKIAHGGWRGVLGAVAVALVAGAFPAGGGEAEPLVVHEWGVLDIPATAADATPFDLPPFVLTWEAVEEPTIVGSMGRAPVVYLYPPAGLESCNVRVTFPTGGACAWWPAAAVSRSGEEGGEERKERRGTLRLAGPVAALDWSVTFGAKNGDQPLDEPPAVPEGHWIGFARDVDAPLLAVGPQREHFLFYEGTIDYANPVVVEGTGSSVVRNAGDHPLLDAMWISCVGGSLSTQGLGDIVPGATARIGPPPGTEWMRAKETPDGAERSLVSRLVAAGLFEKEALAMARTWRSAFFERPGVRIVYRLPQDVYDRLLPLTVTAGVPVQTTRVMLACRGADTVASLLDPPSPAQAPAVR
;
A
#
# COMPACT_ATOMS: atom_id res chain seq x y z
N MET A 1 21.10 72.25 -16.71
CA MET A 1 20.23 71.20 -17.29
C MET A 1 20.19 70.01 -16.33
N ARG A 2 19.02 69.39 -16.22
CA ARG A 2 18.49 68.53 -15.15
C ARG A 2 19.42 67.42 -14.62
N LYS A 3 19.56 67.33 -13.29
CA LYS A 3 19.81 66.07 -12.56
C LYS A 3 18.47 65.60 -11.98
N ILE A 4 18.07 64.38 -12.31
CA ILE A 4 16.92 63.69 -11.71
C ILE A 4 17.47 62.80 -10.60
N ALA A 5 16.98 63.00 -9.39
CA ALA A 5 17.18 62.11 -8.25
C ALA A 5 15.79 61.62 -7.80
N HIS A 6 15.51 60.34 -8.02
CA HIS A 6 14.46 59.59 -7.32
C HIS A 6 15.15 58.97 -6.09
N GLY A 7 14.65 59.01 -4.87
CA GLY A 7 13.27 59.04 -4.39
C GLY A 7 13.21 57.95 -3.31
N GLY A 8 13.46 58.35 -2.06
CA GLY A 8 13.66 57.44 -0.93
C GLY A 8 12.42 56.65 -0.55
N TRP A 9 12.63 55.36 -0.29
CA TRP A 9 11.66 54.42 0.24
C TRP A 9 11.49 54.66 1.76
N ARG A 10 10.33 55.15 2.18
CA ARG A 10 9.87 55.14 3.58
C ARG A 10 8.86 54.00 3.74
N GLY A 11 9.06 53.19 4.77
CA GLY A 11 8.44 51.88 4.93
C GLY A 11 6.99 51.87 5.41
N VAL A 12 6.48 50.65 5.53
CA VAL A 12 5.38 50.25 6.43
C VAL A 12 5.70 48.81 6.86
N LEU A 13 6.12 48.63 8.11
CA LEU A 13 6.13 47.34 8.80
C LEU A 13 4.73 47.16 9.41
N GLY A 14 3.92 46.30 8.80
CA GLY A 14 2.64 45.88 9.37
C GLY A 14 2.87 44.81 10.43
N ALA A 15 2.68 45.16 11.70
CA ALA A 15 2.61 44.21 12.80
C ALA A 15 1.26 43.48 12.75
N VAL A 16 1.28 42.15 12.61
CA VAL A 16 0.10 41.30 12.79
C VAL A 16 0.00 40.96 14.28
N ALA A 17 -1.00 41.52 14.96
CA ALA A 17 -1.36 41.13 16.31
C ALA A 17 -2.11 39.80 16.28
N VAL A 18 -1.53 38.75 16.86
CA VAL A 18 -2.21 37.48 17.11
C VAL A 18 -3.06 37.65 18.38
N ALA A 19 -4.38 37.69 18.22
CA ALA A 19 -5.30 37.67 19.34
C ALA A 19 -5.38 36.23 19.91
N LEU A 20 -4.86 36.03 21.11
CA LEU A 20 -5.10 34.83 21.91
C LEU A 20 -6.55 34.86 22.40
N VAL A 21 -7.42 34.08 21.76
CA VAL A 21 -8.74 33.76 22.31
C VAL A 21 -8.55 32.62 23.30
N ALA A 22 -8.50 32.96 24.59
CA ALA A 22 -8.60 31.98 25.67
C ALA A 22 -10.04 31.47 25.73
N GLY A 23 -10.31 30.38 25.01
CA GLY A 23 -11.55 29.62 25.16
C GLY A 23 -11.47 28.80 26.45
N ALA A 24 -12.31 29.13 27.42
CA ALA A 24 -12.58 28.25 28.55
C ALA A 24 -13.32 27.01 28.02
N PHE A 25 -12.62 25.88 27.93
CA PHE A 25 -13.25 24.61 27.64
C PHE A 25 -14.07 24.19 28.86
N PRO A 26 -15.36 23.84 28.70
CA PRO A 26 -16.05 23.10 29.74
C PRO A 26 -15.33 21.76 29.93
N ALA A 27 -15.13 21.35 31.18
CA ALA A 27 -14.66 20.01 31.52
C ALA A 27 -15.74 19.00 31.07
N GLY A 28 -15.66 18.57 29.80
CA GLY A 28 -16.49 17.53 29.21
C GLY A 28 -15.94 16.16 29.57
N GLY A 29 -16.83 15.22 29.90
CA GLY A 29 -16.48 13.84 30.23
C GLY A 29 -15.56 13.24 29.16
N GLY A 30 -14.46 12.62 29.61
CA GLY A 30 -13.43 12.11 28.72
C GLY A 30 -14.02 11.13 27.72
N GLU A 31 -13.95 11.48 26.43
CA GLU A 31 -14.17 10.51 25.37
C GLU A 31 -13.15 9.38 25.55
N ALA A 32 -13.63 8.13 25.49
CA ALA A 32 -12.75 6.97 25.58
C ALA A 32 -11.74 7.03 24.42
N GLU A 33 -10.45 6.88 24.73
CA GLU A 33 -9.39 6.82 23.71
C GLU A 33 -9.71 5.71 22.68
N PRO A 34 -9.52 5.96 21.37
CA PRO A 34 -9.89 5.00 20.34
C PRO A 34 -8.87 3.86 20.22
N LEU A 35 -9.32 2.72 19.73
CA LEU A 35 -8.45 1.74 19.08
C LEU A 35 -7.99 2.31 17.74
N VAL A 36 -6.69 2.54 17.57
CA VAL A 36 -6.12 2.99 16.30
C VAL A 36 -5.76 1.77 15.45
N VAL A 37 -6.22 1.77 14.20
CA VAL A 37 -6.06 0.68 13.23
C VAL A 37 -5.39 1.23 12.00
N HIS A 38 -4.21 0.73 11.67
CA HIS A 38 -3.47 1.12 10.48
C HIS A 38 -3.35 -0.06 9.54
N GLU A 39 -3.71 0.14 8.29
CA GLU A 39 -3.53 -0.87 7.25
C GLU A 39 -2.75 -0.28 6.09
N TRP A 40 -1.78 -1.05 5.59
CA TRP A 40 -1.20 -0.79 4.29
C TRP A 40 -1.15 -2.04 3.45
N GLY A 41 -1.21 -1.87 2.13
CA GLY A 41 -1.12 -2.97 1.17
C GLY A 41 -0.70 -2.49 -0.22
N VAL A 42 -0.34 -3.44 -1.09
CA VAL A 42 -0.06 -3.14 -2.49
C VAL A 42 -0.89 -4.04 -3.41
N LEU A 43 -1.62 -3.41 -4.32
CA LEU A 43 -2.24 -4.06 -5.46
C LEU A 43 -1.19 -4.16 -6.58
N ASP A 44 -0.62 -5.34 -6.77
CA ASP A 44 0.37 -5.60 -7.80
C ASP A 44 -0.33 -5.99 -9.10
N ILE A 45 -0.16 -5.16 -10.13
CA ILE A 45 -0.81 -5.33 -11.43
C ILE A 45 0.32 -5.48 -12.46
N PRO A 46 0.80 -6.72 -12.66
CA PRO A 46 1.91 -6.97 -13.57
C PRO A 46 1.48 -6.65 -15.02
N ALA A 47 2.45 -6.30 -15.87
CA ALA A 47 2.16 -5.99 -17.26
C ALA A 47 1.72 -7.24 -18.03
N THR A 48 2.37 -8.37 -17.75
CA THR A 48 1.95 -9.71 -18.18
C THR A 48 1.91 -10.69 -17.00
N ALA A 49 1.21 -11.81 -17.15
CA ALA A 49 1.20 -12.87 -16.13
C ALA A 49 2.61 -13.42 -15.81
N ALA A 50 3.55 -13.35 -16.77
CA ALA A 50 4.94 -13.77 -16.57
C ALA A 50 5.74 -12.80 -15.67
N ASP A 51 5.28 -11.56 -15.51
CA ASP A 51 5.92 -10.54 -14.65
C ASP A 51 5.41 -10.60 -13.21
N ALA A 52 4.41 -11.44 -12.94
CA ALA A 52 3.92 -11.70 -11.59
C ALA A 52 5.06 -12.32 -10.76
N THR A 53 5.57 -11.57 -9.78
CA THR A 53 6.66 -12.07 -8.93
C THR A 53 6.06 -12.93 -7.81
N PRO A 54 6.56 -14.13 -7.51
CA PRO A 54 6.13 -14.85 -6.33
C PRO A 54 6.41 -14.01 -5.08
N PHE A 55 5.40 -13.80 -4.23
CA PHE A 55 5.63 -13.22 -2.93
C PHE A 55 6.14 -14.33 -2.00
N ASP A 56 7.26 -14.09 -1.32
CA ASP A 56 7.88 -15.11 -0.46
C ASP A 56 7.02 -15.28 0.80
N LEU A 57 6.22 -16.34 0.84
CA LEU A 57 5.35 -16.67 1.97
C LEU A 57 6.03 -17.73 2.85
N PRO A 58 6.34 -17.41 4.12
CA PRO A 58 6.92 -18.39 5.02
C PRO A 58 5.99 -19.58 5.29
N PRO A 59 6.54 -20.76 5.63
CA PRO A 59 5.73 -21.98 5.80
C PRO A 59 4.67 -21.95 6.91
N PHE A 60 4.70 -20.94 7.78
CA PHE A 60 3.69 -20.77 8.83
C PHE A 60 2.46 -19.99 8.35
N VAL A 61 2.58 -19.24 7.24
CA VAL A 61 1.45 -18.54 6.62
C VAL A 61 0.48 -19.59 6.12
N LEU A 62 -0.79 -19.42 6.48
CA LEU A 62 -1.86 -20.29 6.01
C LEU A 62 -2.18 -19.91 4.59
N THR A 63 -2.24 -20.89 3.71
CA THR A 63 -2.64 -20.71 2.32
C THR A 63 -3.81 -21.63 2.02
N TRP A 64 -4.59 -21.24 1.02
CA TRP A 64 -5.64 -22.09 0.49
C TRP A 64 -5.26 -22.59 -0.90
N GLU A 65 -5.37 -23.89 -1.10
CA GLU A 65 -5.41 -24.51 -2.42
C GLU A 65 -6.85 -24.90 -2.75
N ALA A 66 -7.34 -24.36 -3.86
CA ALA A 66 -8.62 -24.78 -4.40
C ALA A 66 -8.56 -26.25 -4.85
N VAL A 67 -9.62 -27.00 -4.56
CA VAL A 67 -9.75 -28.38 -5.05
C VAL A 67 -9.92 -28.43 -6.59
N GLU A 68 -10.38 -27.32 -7.18
CA GLU A 68 -10.41 -27.06 -8.62
C GLU A 68 -9.80 -25.68 -8.88
N GLU A 69 -8.89 -25.54 -9.85
CA GLU A 69 -8.27 -24.25 -10.19
C GLU A 69 -9.37 -23.22 -10.53
N PRO A 70 -9.60 -22.21 -9.68
CA PRO A 70 -10.51 -21.14 -10.03
C PRO A 70 -9.84 -20.41 -11.19
N THR A 71 -10.62 -20.06 -12.21
CA THR A 71 -10.17 -19.03 -13.15
C THR A 71 -10.11 -17.73 -12.36
N ILE A 72 -8.95 -17.42 -11.77
CA ILE A 72 -8.72 -16.17 -11.06
C ILE A 72 -8.72 -15.05 -12.11
N VAL A 73 -9.89 -14.46 -12.33
CA VAL A 73 -10.06 -13.25 -13.13
C VAL A 73 -10.02 -12.09 -12.15
N GLY A 74 -8.87 -11.43 -11.98
CA GLY A 74 -8.74 -10.31 -11.06
C GLY A 74 -7.29 -9.86 -10.82
N SER A 75 -7.16 -8.71 -10.17
CA SER A 75 -5.88 -8.21 -9.64
C SER A 75 -5.59 -8.84 -8.27
N MET A 76 -4.32 -9.02 -7.92
CA MET A 76 -3.93 -9.62 -6.64
C MET A 76 -3.53 -8.52 -5.64
N GLY A 77 -4.30 -8.39 -4.57
CA GLY A 77 -3.89 -7.62 -3.40
C GLY A 77 -2.81 -8.41 -2.66
N ARG A 78 -1.60 -7.84 -2.60
CA ARG A 78 -0.42 -8.46 -2.00
C ARG A 78 -0.01 -7.74 -0.73
N ALA A 79 0.22 -8.53 0.30
CA ALA A 79 0.64 -8.12 1.63
C ALA A 79 -0.10 -6.94 2.30
N PRO A 80 -1.45 -6.89 2.32
CA PRO A 80 -2.15 -6.19 3.38
C PRO A 80 -1.66 -6.58 4.77
N VAL A 81 -1.12 -5.61 5.49
CA VAL A 81 -0.71 -5.71 6.90
C VAL A 81 -1.57 -4.76 7.71
N VAL A 82 -2.22 -5.27 8.76
CA VAL A 82 -3.06 -4.52 9.69
C VAL A 82 -2.38 -4.46 11.06
N TYR A 83 -2.06 -3.25 11.52
CA TYR A 83 -1.60 -2.96 12.87
C TYR A 83 -2.73 -2.45 13.75
N LEU A 84 -2.69 -2.83 15.03
CA LEU A 84 -3.68 -2.48 16.03
C LEU A 84 -2.98 -1.86 17.24
N TYR A 85 -3.37 -0.63 17.60
CA TYR A 85 -2.85 0.11 18.74
C TYR A 85 -3.97 0.32 19.76
N PRO A 86 -4.13 -0.60 20.73
CA PRO A 86 -5.19 -0.51 21.73
C PRO A 86 -4.93 0.66 22.69
N PRO A 87 -5.98 1.38 23.12
CA PRO A 87 -5.88 2.28 24.26
C PRO A 87 -5.67 1.48 25.55
N ALA A 88 -5.27 2.16 26.62
CA ALA A 88 -5.09 1.53 27.91
C ALA A 88 -6.38 0.83 28.38
N GLY A 89 -6.27 -0.47 28.71
CA GLY A 89 -7.38 -1.27 29.24
C GLY A 89 -8.27 -1.95 28.19
N LEU A 90 -8.06 -1.74 26.89
CA LEU A 90 -8.72 -2.56 25.88
C LEU A 90 -8.09 -3.95 25.83
N GLU A 91 -8.88 -4.98 26.12
CA GLU A 91 -8.40 -6.37 26.20
C GLU A 91 -8.52 -7.13 24.88
N SER A 92 -9.50 -6.78 24.03
CA SER A 92 -9.76 -7.50 22.77
C SER A 92 -10.51 -6.67 21.74
N CYS A 93 -10.43 -7.12 20.48
CA CYS A 93 -11.28 -6.66 19.39
C CYS A 93 -11.48 -7.79 18.37
N ASN A 94 -12.48 -7.63 17.50
CA ASN A 94 -12.64 -8.49 16.33
C ASN A 94 -12.31 -7.71 15.07
N VAL A 95 -11.58 -8.34 14.15
CA VAL A 95 -11.22 -7.79 12.85
C VAL A 95 -11.77 -8.71 11.77
N ARG A 96 -12.54 -8.15 10.84
CA ARG A 96 -13.08 -8.84 9.67
C ARG A 96 -12.60 -8.18 8.39
N VAL A 97 -12.07 -8.97 7.48
CA VAL A 97 -11.79 -8.58 6.08
C VAL A 97 -12.72 -9.35 5.17
N THR A 98 -13.32 -8.70 4.18
CA THR A 98 -14.20 -9.33 3.18
C THR A 98 -13.65 -9.15 1.78
N PHE A 99 -13.92 -10.12 0.89
CA PHE A 99 -13.50 -10.14 -0.51
C PHE A 99 -14.75 -10.18 -1.42
N PRO A 100 -15.36 -9.02 -1.77
CA PRO A 100 -16.64 -9.01 -2.47
C PRO A 100 -16.63 -9.64 -3.87
N THR A 101 -15.49 -9.57 -4.57
CA THR A 101 -15.35 -10.01 -5.97
C THR A 101 -14.22 -11.03 -6.16
N GLY A 102 -13.72 -11.64 -5.08
CA GLY A 102 -12.60 -12.58 -5.12
C GLY A 102 -12.48 -13.37 -3.83
N GLY A 103 -11.27 -13.68 -3.38
CA GLY A 103 -11.10 -14.42 -2.13
C GLY A 103 -9.69 -14.37 -1.56
N ALA A 104 -9.58 -14.68 -0.26
CA ALA A 104 -8.30 -14.81 0.40
C ALA A 104 -7.50 -15.99 -0.18
N CYS A 105 -6.20 -15.78 -0.39
CA CYS A 105 -5.27 -16.82 -0.82
C CYS A 105 -4.23 -17.15 0.25
N ALA A 106 -3.89 -16.19 1.12
CA ALA A 106 -2.96 -16.39 2.22
C ALA A 106 -3.34 -15.52 3.43
N TRP A 107 -3.06 -15.98 4.65
CA TRP A 107 -3.27 -15.19 5.86
C TRP A 107 -2.45 -15.67 7.07
N TRP A 108 -2.24 -14.76 8.01
CA TRP A 108 -1.57 -15.01 9.29
C TRP A 108 -1.92 -13.91 10.30
N PRO A 109 -2.12 -14.20 11.59
CA PRO A 109 -2.32 -15.50 12.22
C PRO A 109 -3.56 -16.27 11.71
N ALA A 110 -3.86 -17.43 12.29
CA ALA A 110 -5.06 -18.19 11.97
C ALA A 110 -6.33 -17.36 12.17
N ALA A 111 -7.28 -17.52 11.26
CA ALA A 111 -8.53 -16.77 11.23
C ALA A 111 -9.70 -17.74 11.09
N ALA A 112 -10.87 -17.38 11.61
CA ALA A 112 -12.09 -18.04 11.16
C ALA A 112 -12.37 -17.59 9.71
N VAL A 113 -12.82 -18.53 8.87
CA VAL A 113 -13.05 -18.30 7.44
C VAL A 113 -14.53 -18.43 7.11
N SER A 114 -15.08 -17.48 6.35
CA SER A 114 -16.43 -17.58 5.80
C SER A 114 -16.40 -17.84 4.29
N ARG A 115 -17.37 -18.60 3.77
CA ARG A 115 -17.46 -18.99 2.35
C ARG A 115 -18.56 -18.25 1.61
N SER A 116 -18.37 -18.05 0.30
CA SER A 116 -19.44 -17.59 -0.58
C SER A 116 -20.47 -18.71 -0.78
N GLY A 117 -21.72 -18.50 -0.32
CA GLY A 117 -22.84 -19.41 -0.62
C GLY A 117 -23.16 -20.49 0.42
N GLU A 118 -22.49 -20.51 1.58
CA GLU A 118 -22.90 -21.35 2.72
C GLU A 118 -23.63 -20.50 3.77
N GLU A 119 -24.97 -20.61 3.82
CA GLU A 119 -25.73 -20.25 5.01
C GLU A 119 -25.57 -21.38 6.05
N GLY A 120 -24.75 -21.15 7.07
CA GLY A 120 -24.65 -22.02 8.25
C GLY A 120 -23.70 -23.23 8.09
N GLY A 121 -22.39 -22.99 8.17
CA GLY A 121 -21.37 -24.05 8.24
C GLY A 121 -20.45 -23.85 9.45
N GLU A 122 -20.25 -24.92 10.23
CA GLU A 122 -19.52 -24.96 11.51
C GLU A 122 -18.10 -24.35 11.46
N GLU A 123 -17.74 -23.64 12.54
CA GLU A 123 -16.36 -23.27 12.89
C GLU A 123 -15.47 -24.52 12.97
N ARG A 124 -14.58 -24.73 12.00
CA ARG A 124 -13.49 -25.70 12.14
C ARG A 124 -12.24 -25.02 12.67
N LYS A 125 -11.83 -25.39 13.89
CA LYS A 125 -10.54 -24.99 14.48
C LYS A 125 -9.38 -25.54 13.64
N GLU A 126 -8.59 -24.62 13.09
CA GLU A 126 -7.55 -24.89 12.09
C GLU A 126 -6.26 -25.43 12.71
N ARG A 127 -5.55 -26.28 11.97
CA ARG A 127 -4.19 -26.73 12.30
C ARG A 127 -3.29 -26.57 11.08
N ARG A 128 -2.30 -25.68 11.22
CA ARG A 128 -1.02 -25.55 10.47
C ARG A 128 -0.95 -26.21 9.07
N GLY A 129 -0.76 -25.41 8.03
CA GLY A 129 -0.42 -25.85 6.66
C GLY A 129 -1.38 -25.34 5.58
N THR A 130 -1.27 -25.90 4.37
CA THR A 130 -2.18 -25.60 3.25
C THR A 130 -3.57 -26.19 3.52
N LEU A 131 -4.59 -25.33 3.48
CA LEU A 131 -5.98 -25.74 3.59
C LEU A 131 -6.50 -26.15 2.22
N ARG A 132 -7.11 -27.34 2.12
CA ARG A 132 -7.91 -27.73 0.96
C ARG A 132 -9.36 -27.39 1.23
N LEU A 133 -9.86 -26.33 0.59
CA LEU A 133 -11.25 -25.87 0.73
C LEU A 133 -11.96 -25.90 -0.62
N ALA A 134 -13.27 -26.15 -0.60
CA ALA A 134 -14.14 -26.01 -1.77
C ALA A 134 -14.61 -24.54 -1.86
N GLY A 135 -14.21 -23.85 -2.93
CA GLY A 135 -14.60 -22.45 -3.20
C GLY A 135 -13.72 -21.38 -2.53
N PRO A 136 -13.81 -20.11 -2.97
CA PRO A 136 -12.99 -19.02 -2.47
C PRO A 136 -13.35 -18.63 -1.02
N VAL A 137 -12.34 -18.27 -0.25
CA VAL A 137 -12.51 -17.72 1.11
C VAL A 137 -13.00 -16.27 1.00
N ALA A 138 -14.27 -16.04 1.31
CA ALA A 138 -14.94 -14.75 1.10
C ALA A 138 -14.72 -13.76 2.25
N ALA A 139 -14.39 -14.24 3.45
CA ALA A 139 -14.01 -13.38 4.57
C ALA A 139 -13.04 -14.08 5.52
N LEU A 140 -12.23 -13.27 6.20
CA LEU A 140 -11.33 -13.64 7.29
C LEU A 140 -11.76 -12.92 8.56
N ASP A 141 -11.85 -13.65 9.66
CA ASP A 141 -12.29 -13.18 10.97
C ASP A 141 -11.23 -13.51 12.05
N TRP A 142 -10.62 -12.47 12.62
CA TRP A 142 -9.70 -12.61 13.75
C TRP A 142 -10.36 -12.11 15.04
N SER A 143 -10.34 -12.95 16.06
CA SER A 143 -10.56 -12.54 17.44
C SER A 143 -9.21 -12.26 18.10
N VAL A 144 -8.90 -10.98 18.25
CA VAL A 144 -7.60 -10.48 18.72
C VAL A 144 -7.68 -10.16 20.20
N THR A 145 -6.66 -10.58 20.96
CA THR A 145 -6.47 -10.17 22.36
C THR A 145 -5.17 -9.39 22.52
N PHE A 146 -5.17 -8.44 23.46
CA PHE A 146 -4.05 -7.57 23.78
C PHE A 146 -3.43 -7.94 25.13
N GLY A 147 -2.12 -7.75 25.25
CA GLY A 147 -1.37 -8.01 26.48
C GLY A 147 -0.79 -9.42 26.59
N ALA A 148 -0.21 -9.72 27.76
CA ALA A 148 0.61 -10.92 27.97
C ALA A 148 -0.20 -12.20 28.31
N LYS A 149 -1.53 -12.13 28.31
CA LYS A 149 -2.39 -13.24 28.73
C LYS A 149 -3.53 -13.43 27.75
N ASN A 150 -3.60 -14.61 27.14
CA ASN A 150 -4.82 -15.13 26.53
C ASN A 150 -5.43 -16.18 27.48
N GLY A 151 -5.97 -15.70 28.61
CA GLY A 151 -6.30 -16.58 29.74
C GLY A 151 -5.08 -17.30 30.33
N ASP A 152 -5.23 -18.58 30.67
CA ASP A 152 -4.15 -19.47 31.18
C ASP A 152 -3.36 -20.18 30.06
N GLN A 153 -3.64 -19.86 28.79
CA GLN A 153 -3.03 -20.57 27.66
C GLN A 153 -1.61 -20.05 27.41
N PRO A 154 -0.60 -20.94 27.23
CA PRO A 154 0.73 -20.54 26.79
C PRO A 154 0.67 -19.83 25.44
N LEU A 155 1.40 -18.73 25.31
CA LEU A 155 1.53 -17.99 24.05
C LEU A 155 2.83 -18.37 23.34
N ASP A 156 2.74 -18.62 22.03
CA ASP A 156 3.90 -18.89 21.18
C ASP A 156 4.66 -17.60 20.89
N GLU A 157 5.99 -17.65 20.77
CA GLU A 157 6.74 -16.53 20.18
C GLU A 157 6.44 -16.40 18.68
N PRO A 158 6.48 -15.18 18.11
CA PRO A 158 6.34 -14.99 16.67
C PRO A 158 7.33 -15.89 15.90
N PRO A 159 6.88 -16.63 14.87
CA PRO A 159 7.74 -17.53 14.13
C PRO A 159 8.96 -16.80 13.54
N ALA A 160 10.15 -17.40 13.66
CA ALA A 160 11.36 -16.85 13.07
C ALA A 160 11.25 -16.79 11.54
N VAL A 161 11.85 -15.75 10.95
CA VAL A 161 11.99 -15.56 9.50
C VAL A 161 13.45 -15.28 9.17
N PRO A 162 13.92 -15.58 7.93
CA PRO A 162 15.27 -15.23 7.52
C PRO A 162 15.58 -13.74 7.67
N GLU A 163 16.86 -13.41 7.86
CA GLU A 163 17.31 -12.02 7.83
C GLU A 163 16.97 -11.37 6.48
N GLY A 164 16.48 -10.13 6.51
CA GLY A 164 16.06 -9.40 5.30
C GLY A 164 14.72 -9.84 4.72
N HIS A 165 14.02 -10.80 5.33
CA HIS A 165 12.67 -11.18 4.91
C HIS A 165 11.66 -10.06 5.24
N TRP A 166 10.65 -9.85 4.39
CA TRP A 166 9.72 -8.73 4.51
C TRP A 166 8.92 -8.73 5.82
N ILE A 167 8.58 -9.91 6.36
CA ILE A 167 7.96 -10.04 7.70
C ILE A 167 8.83 -9.39 8.78
N GLY A 168 10.16 -9.46 8.66
CA GLY A 168 11.07 -8.76 9.58
C GLY A 168 10.87 -7.25 9.53
N PHE A 169 10.71 -6.67 8.34
CA PHE A 169 10.39 -5.25 8.18
C PHE A 169 9.01 -4.92 8.74
N ALA A 170 8.00 -5.76 8.48
CA ALA A 170 6.64 -5.57 9.00
C ALA A 170 6.55 -5.68 10.54
N ARG A 171 7.51 -6.35 11.19
CA ARG A 171 7.65 -6.40 12.66
C ARG A 171 8.47 -5.23 13.25
N ASP A 172 9.24 -4.51 12.43
CA ASP A 172 10.07 -3.37 12.87
C ASP A 172 9.24 -2.08 13.00
N VAL A 173 8.19 -2.14 13.84
CA VAL A 173 7.22 -1.08 14.10
C VAL A 173 6.90 -0.97 15.59
N ASP A 174 6.12 0.03 15.99
CA ASP A 174 5.72 0.23 17.39
C ASP A 174 4.39 -0.47 17.76
N ALA A 175 3.75 -1.18 16.82
CA ALA A 175 2.57 -1.97 17.10
C ALA A 175 2.87 -3.02 18.18
N PRO A 176 2.03 -3.19 19.21
CA PRO A 176 2.26 -4.20 20.22
C PRO A 176 2.09 -5.61 19.65
N LEU A 177 2.64 -6.60 20.36
CA LEU A 177 2.31 -8.00 20.08
C LEU A 177 0.84 -8.24 20.44
N LEU A 178 0.10 -8.72 19.45
CA LEU A 178 -1.25 -9.22 19.60
C LEU A 178 -1.24 -10.74 19.71
N ALA A 179 -2.35 -11.31 20.20
CA ALA A 179 -2.55 -12.75 20.22
C ALA A 179 -3.85 -13.14 19.49
N VAL A 180 -3.79 -14.21 18.71
CA VAL A 180 -4.95 -14.90 18.13
C VAL A 180 -4.83 -16.38 18.48
N GLY A 181 -5.64 -16.82 19.44
CA GLY A 181 -5.43 -18.13 20.08
C GLY A 181 -4.03 -18.20 20.70
N PRO A 182 -3.23 -19.25 20.42
CA PRO A 182 -1.85 -19.35 20.92
C PRO A 182 -0.85 -18.50 20.12
N GLN A 183 -1.21 -18.01 18.94
CA GLN A 183 -0.27 -17.37 18.00
C GLN A 183 -0.07 -15.89 18.35
N ARG A 184 1.18 -15.43 18.37
CA ARG A 184 1.53 -14.02 18.50
C ARG A 184 2.09 -13.46 17.21
N GLU A 185 1.75 -12.20 16.95
CA GLU A 185 2.31 -11.40 15.85
C GLU A 185 2.16 -9.91 16.17
N HIS A 186 2.88 -9.03 15.47
CA HIS A 186 2.69 -7.57 15.56
C HIS A 186 1.54 -7.06 14.69
N PHE A 187 1.05 -7.89 13.78
CA PHE A 187 0.08 -7.54 12.74
C PHE A 187 -0.83 -8.70 12.38
N LEU A 188 -1.92 -8.37 11.70
CA LEU A 188 -2.68 -9.33 10.90
C LEU A 188 -2.26 -9.17 9.44
N PHE A 189 -2.07 -10.28 8.75
CA PHE A 189 -1.67 -10.34 7.36
C PHE A 189 -2.70 -11.12 6.57
N TYR A 190 -2.98 -10.63 5.38
CA TYR A 190 -3.76 -11.35 4.40
C TYR A 190 -3.34 -11.01 2.98
N GLU A 191 -3.53 -11.94 2.06
CA GLU A 191 -3.47 -11.72 0.62
C GLU A 191 -4.74 -12.26 -0.01
N GLY A 192 -5.16 -11.65 -1.10
CA GLY A 192 -6.32 -12.15 -1.83
C GLY A 192 -6.49 -11.51 -3.19
N THR A 193 -7.41 -12.08 -3.94
CA THR A 193 -7.77 -11.62 -5.27
C THR A 193 -8.96 -10.68 -5.17
N ILE A 194 -8.94 -9.63 -5.99
CA ILE A 194 -10.03 -8.67 -6.13
C ILE A 194 -10.24 -8.33 -7.60
N ASP A 195 -11.45 -7.92 -7.96
CA ASP A 195 -11.74 -7.44 -9.30
C ASP A 195 -11.47 -5.94 -9.32
N TYR A 196 -10.28 -5.58 -9.81
CA TYR A 196 -9.87 -4.20 -9.97
C TYR A 196 -9.39 -3.99 -11.41
N ALA A 197 -10.15 -3.19 -12.14
CA ALA A 197 -9.77 -2.73 -13.47
C ALA A 197 -8.79 -1.56 -13.35
N ASN A 198 -7.53 -1.79 -13.73
CA ASN A 198 -6.50 -0.76 -13.64
C ASN A 198 -6.81 0.42 -14.58
N PRO A 199 -7.02 1.64 -14.05
CA PRO A 199 -7.42 2.80 -14.84
C PRO A 199 -6.26 3.47 -15.58
N VAL A 200 -5.02 3.14 -15.27
CA VAL A 200 -3.86 3.78 -15.90
C VAL A 200 -3.83 3.39 -17.38
N VAL A 201 -3.51 4.32 -18.26
CA VAL A 201 -3.13 4.07 -19.66
C VAL A 201 -1.84 4.84 -19.93
N VAL A 202 -0.86 4.19 -20.55
CA VAL A 202 0.39 4.86 -20.94
C VAL A 202 0.40 5.02 -22.46
N GLU A 203 0.57 6.25 -22.93
CA GLU A 203 0.48 6.63 -24.34
C GLU A 203 1.71 7.42 -24.78
N GLY A 204 2.11 7.31 -26.05
CA GLY A 204 3.06 8.21 -26.71
C GLY A 204 4.15 7.51 -27.52
N THR A 205 4.64 8.19 -28.57
CA THR A 205 5.90 7.92 -29.28
C THR A 205 6.77 9.17 -29.18
N GLY A 206 7.75 9.18 -28.28
CA GLY A 206 8.67 10.30 -28.04
C GLY A 206 8.42 11.07 -26.73
N SER A 207 7.20 11.55 -26.47
CA SER A 207 6.82 12.12 -25.16
C SER A 207 5.74 11.24 -24.54
N SER A 208 6.13 10.42 -23.56
CA SER A 208 5.23 9.49 -22.89
C SER A 208 4.34 10.23 -21.89
N VAL A 209 3.06 9.89 -21.88
CA VAL A 209 2.08 10.40 -20.92
C VAL A 209 1.38 9.25 -20.21
N VAL A 210 1.06 9.48 -18.95
CA VAL A 210 0.15 8.65 -18.17
C VAL A 210 -1.21 9.31 -18.22
N ARG A 211 -2.22 8.59 -18.70
CA ARG A 211 -3.62 8.99 -18.66
C ARG A 211 -4.35 8.19 -17.59
N ASN A 212 -5.20 8.86 -16.80
CA ASN A 212 -6.18 8.19 -15.97
C ASN A 212 -7.46 7.96 -16.81
N ALA A 213 -7.73 6.70 -17.15
CA ALA A 213 -8.91 6.27 -17.91
C ALA A 213 -10.04 5.74 -17.01
N GLY A 214 -9.86 5.77 -15.68
CA GLY A 214 -10.85 5.32 -14.70
C GLY A 214 -11.85 6.40 -14.31
N ASP A 215 -12.57 6.10 -13.24
CA ASP A 215 -13.62 6.93 -12.64
C ASP A 215 -13.21 7.55 -11.29
N HIS A 216 -12.02 7.24 -10.79
CA HIS A 216 -11.47 7.77 -9.54
C HIS A 216 -10.07 8.36 -9.75
N PRO A 217 -9.62 9.33 -8.93
CA PRO A 217 -8.27 9.89 -9.06
C PRO A 217 -7.18 8.86 -8.74
N LEU A 218 -6.01 9.03 -9.38
CA LEU A 218 -4.76 8.37 -8.99
C LEU A 218 -4.05 9.30 -8.01
N LEU A 219 -4.06 8.99 -6.72
CA LEU A 219 -3.50 9.89 -5.71
C LEU A 219 -1.99 9.72 -5.60
N ASP A 220 -1.27 10.81 -5.38
CA ASP A 220 0.18 10.82 -5.12
C ASP A 220 1.02 10.03 -6.15
N ALA A 221 0.58 10.00 -7.41
CA ALA A 221 1.17 9.15 -8.42
C ALA A 221 2.68 9.43 -8.61
N MET A 222 3.41 8.36 -8.89
CA MET A 222 4.85 8.36 -9.11
C MET A 222 5.18 7.48 -10.30
N TRP A 223 5.99 8.01 -11.20
CA TRP A 223 6.64 7.24 -12.25
C TRP A 223 7.99 6.75 -11.74
N ILE A 224 8.30 5.48 -12.00
CA ILE A 224 9.58 4.87 -11.67
C ILE A 224 10.13 4.14 -12.89
N SER A 225 11.41 4.35 -13.19
CA SER A 225 12.12 3.69 -14.27
C SER A 225 13.41 3.06 -13.76
N CYS A 226 13.56 1.76 -14.00
CA CYS A 226 14.76 0.97 -13.73
C CYS A 226 15.25 0.38 -15.06
N VAL A 227 15.99 1.17 -15.84
CA VAL A 227 16.41 0.80 -17.21
C VAL A 227 17.92 1.03 -17.35
N GLY A 228 18.63 0.08 -17.98
CA GLY A 228 20.07 0.20 -18.22
C GLY A 228 20.90 0.36 -16.93
N GLY A 229 20.44 -0.21 -15.81
CA GLY A 229 21.08 -0.07 -14.50
C GLY A 229 20.97 1.31 -13.86
N SER A 230 20.09 2.18 -14.39
CA SER A 230 19.81 3.50 -13.82
C SER A 230 18.39 3.55 -13.26
N LEU A 231 18.27 4.09 -12.04
CA LEU A 231 17.00 4.39 -11.40
C LEU A 231 16.64 5.86 -11.63
N SER A 232 15.37 6.11 -11.90
CA SER A 232 14.79 7.45 -11.85
C SER A 232 13.36 7.43 -11.36
N THR A 233 13.01 8.46 -10.61
CA THR A 233 11.67 8.67 -10.08
C THR A 233 11.17 10.05 -10.45
N GLN A 234 9.86 10.18 -10.66
CA GLN A 234 9.20 11.46 -10.88
C GLN A 234 7.86 11.45 -10.14
N GLY A 235 7.66 12.42 -9.25
CA GLY A 235 6.35 12.69 -8.68
C GLY A 235 5.43 13.29 -9.74
N LEU A 236 4.26 12.69 -9.93
CA LEU A 236 3.22 13.16 -10.84
C LEU A 236 2.09 13.89 -10.11
N GLY A 237 2.00 13.71 -8.79
CA GLY A 237 0.91 14.24 -7.97
C GLY A 237 -0.41 13.53 -8.27
N ASP A 238 -1.53 14.19 -7.97
CA ASP A 238 -2.85 13.61 -8.23
C ASP A 238 -3.21 13.71 -9.72
N ILE A 239 -3.65 12.59 -10.30
CA ILE A 239 -4.14 12.53 -11.67
C ILE A 239 -5.63 12.22 -11.64
N VAL A 240 -6.45 13.26 -11.76
CA VAL A 240 -7.92 13.13 -11.79
C VAL A 240 -8.41 12.35 -13.03
N PRO A 241 -9.63 11.77 -12.99
CA PRO A 241 -10.20 11.06 -14.14
C PRO A 241 -10.12 11.87 -15.44
N GLY A 242 -9.66 11.22 -16.52
CA GLY A 242 -9.50 11.81 -17.85
C GLY A 242 -8.25 12.68 -18.02
N ALA A 243 -7.56 13.07 -16.95
CA ALA A 243 -6.35 13.88 -17.03
C ALA A 243 -5.12 13.08 -17.46
N THR A 244 -4.09 13.79 -17.93
CA THR A 244 -2.80 13.23 -18.28
C THR A 244 -1.67 13.88 -17.49
N ALA A 245 -0.64 13.10 -17.19
CA ALA A 245 0.63 13.56 -16.62
C ALA A 245 1.77 13.15 -17.54
N ARG A 246 2.73 14.06 -17.78
CA ARG A 246 3.93 13.74 -18.55
C ARG A 246 4.89 12.91 -17.72
N ILE A 247 5.41 11.85 -18.31
CA ILE A 247 6.42 10.98 -17.71
C ILE A 247 7.68 10.95 -18.57
N GLY A 248 8.82 10.80 -17.91
CA GLY A 248 10.10 10.75 -18.60
C GLY A 248 10.51 12.09 -19.21
N PRO A 249 11.68 12.13 -19.85
CA PRO A 249 12.20 13.36 -20.46
C PRO A 249 11.38 13.82 -21.68
N PRO A 250 11.40 15.11 -22.01
CA PRO A 250 11.15 15.55 -23.38
C PRO A 250 12.17 14.89 -24.34
N PRO A 251 11.77 14.56 -25.58
CA PRO A 251 12.70 14.07 -26.60
C PRO A 251 13.98 14.91 -26.69
N GLY A 252 15.16 14.26 -26.65
CA GLY A 252 16.46 14.92 -26.86
C GLY A 252 17.14 15.51 -25.62
N THR A 253 16.75 15.15 -24.40
CA THR A 253 17.42 15.61 -23.16
C THR A 253 18.25 14.50 -22.50
N GLU A 254 19.50 14.81 -22.14
CA GLU A 254 20.41 13.92 -21.37
C GLU A 254 20.04 13.92 -19.87
N TRP A 255 18.99 13.20 -19.48
CA TRP A 255 18.64 13.03 -18.05
C TRP A 255 19.46 11.94 -17.34
N MET A 256 20.22 11.12 -18.08
CA MET A 256 21.02 9.99 -17.56
C MET A 256 22.12 10.36 -16.54
N ARG A 257 22.21 11.61 -16.07
CA ARG A 257 23.28 12.08 -15.18
C ARG A 257 22.89 12.23 -13.70
N ALA A 258 21.62 12.30 -13.35
CA ALA A 258 21.20 12.19 -11.94
C ALA A 258 20.76 10.75 -11.66
N LYS A 259 21.69 9.93 -11.15
CA LYS A 259 21.35 8.58 -10.66
C LYS A 259 20.63 8.73 -9.32
N GLU A 260 19.30 8.66 -9.34
CA GLU A 260 18.53 8.41 -8.12
C GLU A 260 19.07 7.12 -7.48
N THR A 261 19.16 7.10 -6.15
CA THR A 261 19.54 5.87 -5.45
C THR A 261 18.29 5.18 -4.91
N PRO A 262 18.28 3.84 -4.80
CA PRO A 262 17.16 3.15 -4.16
C PRO A 262 16.82 3.71 -2.77
N ASP A 263 17.81 4.19 -2.00
CA ASP A 263 17.58 4.84 -0.71
C ASP A 263 16.91 6.22 -0.83
N GLY A 264 17.25 7.00 -1.86
CA GLY A 264 16.58 8.27 -2.15
C GLY A 264 15.12 8.06 -2.54
N ALA A 265 14.87 7.08 -3.41
CA ALA A 265 13.53 6.69 -3.82
C ALA A 265 12.70 6.12 -2.65
N GLU A 266 13.30 5.30 -1.79
CA GLU A 266 12.67 4.79 -0.55
C GLU A 266 12.26 5.95 0.37
N ARG A 267 13.16 6.89 0.66
CA ARG A 267 12.84 8.07 1.48
C ARG A 267 11.70 8.90 0.90
N SER A 268 11.68 9.08 -0.43
CA SER A 268 10.61 9.78 -1.14
C SER A 268 9.26 9.07 -0.96
N LEU A 269 9.25 7.73 -1.07
CA LEU A 269 8.04 6.93 -0.85
C LEU A 269 7.58 6.99 0.62
N VAL A 270 8.49 6.85 1.58
CA VAL A 270 8.19 6.97 3.02
C VAL A 270 7.52 8.30 3.34
N SER A 271 8.06 9.42 2.83
CA SER A 271 7.48 10.74 3.05
C SER A 271 6.03 10.85 2.53
N ARG A 272 5.72 10.21 1.41
CA ARG A 272 4.36 10.19 0.83
C ARG A 272 3.41 9.34 1.68
N LEU A 273 3.88 8.18 2.13
CA LEU A 273 3.11 7.26 2.97
C LEU A 273 2.79 7.86 4.34
N VAL A 274 3.73 8.59 4.95
CA VAL A 274 3.49 9.36 6.18
C VAL A 274 2.48 10.48 5.95
N ALA A 275 2.59 11.21 4.84
CA ALA A 275 1.60 12.23 4.47
C ALA A 275 0.20 11.64 4.24
N ALA A 276 0.11 10.37 3.86
CA ALA A 276 -1.14 9.63 3.72
C ALA A 276 -1.70 9.08 5.06
N GLY A 277 -0.97 9.25 6.17
CA GLY A 277 -1.42 8.94 7.53
C GLY A 277 -0.74 7.74 8.20
N LEU A 278 0.15 7.02 7.52
CA LEU A 278 0.91 5.93 8.18
C LEU A 278 1.91 6.51 9.19
N PHE A 279 2.23 5.72 10.22
CA PHE A 279 3.36 6.04 11.07
C PHE A 279 4.68 5.81 10.34
N GLU A 280 5.72 6.53 10.74
CA GLU A 280 7.02 6.52 10.03
C GLU A 280 7.62 5.11 9.89
N LYS A 281 7.56 4.30 10.95
CA LYS A 281 8.05 2.91 10.92
C LYS A 281 7.20 2.01 10.01
N GLU A 282 5.89 2.21 9.96
CA GLU A 282 4.99 1.45 9.07
C GLU A 282 5.25 1.81 7.61
N ALA A 283 5.39 3.11 7.31
CA ALA A 283 5.75 3.60 5.99
C ALA A 283 7.11 3.05 5.54
N LEU A 284 8.09 3.00 6.43
CA LEU A 284 9.40 2.40 6.18
C LEU A 284 9.30 0.89 5.96
N ALA A 285 8.51 0.17 6.76
CA ALA A 285 8.26 -1.25 6.61
C ALA A 285 7.66 -1.59 5.24
N MET A 286 6.64 -0.83 4.81
CA MET A 286 6.05 -0.95 3.48
C MET A 286 7.09 -0.67 2.39
N ALA A 287 7.82 0.45 2.47
CA ALA A 287 8.78 0.84 1.45
C ALA A 287 9.92 -0.19 1.29
N ARG A 288 10.41 -0.76 2.40
CA ARG A 288 11.43 -1.83 2.40
C ARG A 288 10.89 -3.15 1.85
N THR A 289 9.67 -3.52 2.23
CA THR A 289 8.98 -4.73 1.72
C THR A 289 8.89 -4.70 0.19
N TRP A 290 8.58 -3.55 -0.38
CA TRP A 290 8.40 -3.37 -1.82
C TRP A 290 9.62 -2.83 -2.55
N ARG A 291 10.74 -2.60 -1.85
CA ARG A 291 11.94 -1.97 -2.39
C ARG A 291 12.44 -2.65 -3.64
N SER A 292 12.58 -3.98 -3.61
CA SER A 292 13.11 -4.71 -4.76
C SER A 292 12.15 -4.65 -5.96
N ALA A 293 10.84 -4.78 -5.70
CA ALA A 293 9.81 -4.64 -6.72
C ALA A 293 9.76 -3.23 -7.32
N PHE A 294 9.95 -2.18 -6.52
CA PHE A 294 9.78 -0.77 -6.88
C PHE A 294 11.05 -0.02 -7.24
N PHE A 295 12.26 -0.46 -6.93
CA PHE A 295 13.46 0.35 -7.19
C PHE A 295 14.60 -0.45 -7.81
N GLU A 296 14.46 -1.77 -7.89
CA GLU A 296 15.55 -2.66 -8.34
C GLU A 296 15.13 -3.52 -9.54
N ARG A 297 13.87 -3.99 -9.58
CA ARG A 297 13.35 -4.75 -10.72
C ARG A 297 13.42 -3.92 -12.01
N PRO A 298 14.05 -4.43 -13.08
CA PRO A 298 14.07 -3.75 -14.37
C PRO A 298 12.67 -3.44 -14.91
N GLY A 299 12.55 -2.31 -15.62
CA GLY A 299 11.32 -1.89 -16.27
C GLY A 299 10.79 -0.55 -15.78
N VAL A 300 9.60 -0.19 -16.26
CA VAL A 300 8.90 1.06 -15.91
C VAL A 300 7.61 0.72 -15.17
N ARG A 301 7.30 1.53 -14.16
CA ARG A 301 6.10 1.34 -13.32
C ARG A 301 5.49 2.68 -12.96
N ILE A 302 4.16 2.67 -12.86
CA ILE A 302 3.38 3.74 -12.25
C ILE A 302 2.87 3.22 -10.92
N VAL A 303 3.27 3.88 -9.84
CA VAL A 303 2.79 3.61 -8.49
C VAL A 303 1.91 4.76 -8.06
N TYR A 304 0.71 4.48 -7.55
CA TYR A 304 -0.24 5.49 -7.09
C TYR A 304 -1.04 4.97 -5.91
N ARG A 305 -1.56 5.86 -5.08
CA ARG A 305 -2.43 5.52 -3.96
C ARG A 305 -3.89 5.50 -4.42
N LEU A 306 -4.64 4.50 -3.95
CA LEU A 306 -6.09 4.44 -4.17
C LEU A 306 -6.82 5.43 -3.25
N PRO A 307 -7.90 6.06 -3.71
CA PRO A 307 -8.83 6.75 -2.83
C PRO A 307 -9.42 5.81 -1.78
N GLN A 308 -9.69 6.35 -0.59
CA GLN A 308 -10.18 5.57 0.56
C GLN A 308 -11.48 4.83 0.23
N ASP A 309 -12.43 5.49 -0.42
CA ASP A 309 -13.72 4.90 -0.78
C ASP A 309 -13.58 3.75 -1.79
N VAL A 310 -12.60 3.83 -2.70
CA VAL A 310 -12.29 2.75 -3.64
C VAL A 310 -11.71 1.56 -2.88
N TYR A 311 -10.75 1.80 -1.99
CA TYR A 311 -10.16 0.74 -1.17
C TYR A 311 -11.21 0.06 -0.28
N ASP A 312 -12.08 0.83 0.38
CA ASP A 312 -13.15 0.31 1.23
C ASP A 312 -14.17 -0.54 0.49
N ARG A 313 -14.42 -0.26 -0.81
CA ARG A 313 -15.26 -1.11 -1.65
C ARG A 313 -14.57 -2.40 -2.10
N LEU A 314 -13.29 -2.33 -2.42
CA LEU A 314 -12.52 -3.47 -2.94
C LEU A 314 -12.22 -4.50 -1.84
N LEU A 315 -11.84 -4.03 -0.66
CA LEU A 315 -11.49 -4.84 0.49
C LEU A 315 -12.08 -4.22 1.75
N PRO A 316 -13.38 -4.45 2.04
CA PRO A 316 -13.98 -3.95 3.28
C PRO A 316 -13.26 -4.50 4.51
N LEU A 317 -12.83 -3.59 5.39
CA LEU A 317 -12.28 -3.90 6.72
C LEU A 317 -13.27 -3.42 7.79
N THR A 318 -13.70 -4.33 8.65
CA THR A 318 -14.54 -4.01 9.81
C THR A 318 -13.80 -4.36 11.09
N VAL A 319 -13.68 -3.40 12.00
CA VAL A 319 -13.14 -3.64 13.35
C VAL A 319 -14.21 -3.35 14.38
N THR A 320 -14.47 -4.33 15.24
CA THR A 320 -15.45 -4.23 16.33
C THR A 320 -14.72 -4.28 17.66
N ALA A 321 -14.86 -3.22 18.46
CA ALA A 321 -14.26 -3.10 19.78
C ALA A 321 -15.25 -2.43 20.76
N GLY A 322 -14.96 -2.53 22.06
CA GLY A 322 -15.73 -1.84 23.11
C GLY A 322 -15.45 -0.33 23.21
N VAL A 323 -14.63 0.21 22.32
CA VAL A 323 -14.19 1.62 22.26
C VAL A 323 -14.34 2.13 20.82
N PRO A 324 -14.33 3.46 20.59
CA PRO A 324 -14.27 4.01 19.24
C PRO A 324 -13.09 3.45 18.45
N VAL A 325 -13.24 3.34 17.13
CA VAL A 325 -12.18 2.86 16.24
C VAL A 325 -11.78 3.98 15.30
N GLN A 326 -10.48 4.26 15.22
CA GLN A 326 -9.90 5.18 14.25
C GLN A 326 -9.09 4.37 13.25
N THR A 327 -9.48 4.41 11.97
CA THR A 327 -8.86 3.60 10.93
C THR A 327 -8.15 4.47 9.90
N THR A 328 -6.89 4.13 9.60
CA THR A 328 -6.10 4.68 8.49
C THR A 328 -5.77 3.54 7.53
N ARG A 329 -6.10 3.67 6.25
CA ARG A 329 -5.82 2.60 5.25
C ARG A 329 -5.10 3.18 4.04
N VAL A 330 -3.97 2.59 3.66
CA VAL A 330 -3.16 3.03 2.52
C VAL A 330 -2.90 1.87 1.57
N MET A 331 -3.64 1.83 0.47
CA MET A 331 -3.36 0.91 -0.64
C MET A 331 -2.61 1.64 -1.74
N LEU A 332 -1.43 1.13 -2.10
CA LEU A 332 -0.79 1.49 -3.36
C LEU A 332 -1.22 0.52 -4.46
N ALA A 333 -1.46 1.01 -5.66
CA ALA A 333 -1.52 0.20 -6.85
C ALA A 333 -0.23 0.40 -7.66
N CYS A 334 0.37 -0.70 -8.09
CA CYS A 334 1.56 -0.70 -8.93
C CYS A 334 1.22 -1.30 -10.29
N ARG A 335 1.35 -0.49 -11.34
CA ARG A 335 1.21 -0.95 -12.73
C ARG A 335 2.57 -1.09 -13.39
N GLY A 336 2.90 -2.28 -13.86
CA GLY A 336 3.99 -2.48 -14.82
C GLY A 336 3.65 -1.90 -16.20
N ALA A 337 4.61 -1.26 -16.86
CA ALA A 337 4.44 -0.66 -18.18
C ALA A 337 5.53 -1.12 -19.15
N ASP A 338 5.28 -2.20 -19.88
CA ASP A 338 6.20 -2.73 -20.90
C ASP A 338 6.44 -1.72 -22.04
N THR A 339 5.40 -0.96 -22.37
CA THR A 339 5.40 -0.05 -23.53
C THR A 339 6.38 1.11 -23.38
N VAL A 340 6.71 1.53 -22.15
CA VAL A 340 7.65 2.64 -21.96
C VAL A 340 9.09 2.19 -22.18
N ALA A 341 9.43 0.93 -21.89
CA ALA A 341 10.78 0.42 -22.16
C ALA A 341 11.09 0.43 -23.67
N SER A 342 10.14 0.00 -24.52
CA SER A 342 10.30 0.04 -25.98
C SER A 342 10.26 1.46 -26.57
N LEU A 343 9.76 2.44 -25.81
CA LEU A 343 9.76 3.86 -26.18
C LEU A 343 11.01 4.62 -25.72
N LEU A 344 11.72 4.08 -24.73
CA LEU A 344 12.97 4.65 -24.19
C LEU A 344 14.21 4.04 -24.83
N ASP A 345 14.11 2.88 -25.48
CA ASP A 345 15.15 2.36 -26.35
C ASP A 345 15.17 3.17 -27.66
N PRO A 346 16.31 3.80 -28.03
CA PRO A 346 16.40 4.41 -29.35
C PRO A 346 16.21 3.32 -30.41
N PRO A 347 15.51 3.61 -31.52
CA PRO A 347 15.42 2.64 -32.61
C PRO A 347 16.84 2.23 -33.01
N SER A 348 17.07 0.92 -33.12
CA SER A 348 18.32 0.41 -33.69
C SER A 348 18.58 1.13 -35.02
N PRO A 349 19.80 1.64 -35.28
CA PRO A 349 20.11 2.39 -36.51
C PRO A 349 19.83 1.59 -37.80
N ALA A 350 19.53 0.30 -37.69
CA ALA A 350 19.11 -0.57 -38.79
C ALA A 350 17.67 -0.34 -39.31
N GLN A 351 16.85 0.54 -38.70
CA GLN A 351 15.45 0.76 -39.12
C GLN A 351 15.14 2.16 -39.68
N ALA A 352 16.14 2.95 -40.07
CA ALA A 352 15.87 4.13 -40.90
C ALA A 352 15.44 3.67 -42.32
N PRO A 353 14.24 4.01 -42.82
CA PRO A 353 13.90 3.74 -44.21
C PRO A 353 14.88 4.51 -45.09
N ALA A 354 15.50 3.80 -46.04
CA ALA A 354 16.34 4.42 -47.05
C ALA A 354 15.52 5.48 -47.78
N VAL A 355 15.84 6.75 -47.53
CA VAL A 355 15.34 7.87 -48.31
C VAL A 355 15.87 7.65 -49.73
N ARG A 356 14.95 7.36 -50.65
CA ARG A 356 15.24 7.26 -52.08
C ARG A 356 15.26 8.63 -52.73
#